data_AF-A0A3S0CXV3-F1
#
_entry.id   AF-A0A3S0CXV3-F1
#
_cell.length_a   1.000
_cell.length_b   1.000
_cell.length_c   1.000
_cell.angle_alpha   90.00
_cell.angle_beta   90.00
_cell.angle_gamma   90.00
#
_symmetry.space_group_name_H-M   'P 1'
#
loop_
_entity.id
_entity.type
_entity.pdbx_description
1 polymer ?
#
loop_
_entity_poly.entity_id
_entity_poly.type
_entity_poly.pdbx_seq_one_letter_code
_entity_poly.pdbx_strand_id
1 'polypeptide(L)'
;MFIRDCKLLAIILTFICTQINSHARASEPPPPTKSVRALVDDSSNVSNHFGAAADYNLRNGQIDQALETSRKALRRDPDNIEAHVYYAEALERKLVSLKEADPDLMKECISEWLVVYRSEVGEEKGLGFHGISVMGHLFEDEGYAIRARQRLKAIAGRAPHPWETNARYLKNVLRNASVSGKIIGRK
;
A
#
# COMPACT_ATOMS: atom_id res chain seq x y z
N MET A 1 -36.16 32.47 70.01
CA MET A 1 -36.79 31.77 68.86
C MET A 1 -35.69 31.49 67.83
N PHE A 2 -34.88 30.44 68.04
CA PHE A 2 -33.68 30.17 67.23
C PHE A 2 -33.43 28.65 67.15
N ILE A 3 -34.40 27.92 66.59
CA ILE A 3 -34.25 26.48 66.29
C ILE A 3 -35.02 26.22 64.99
N ARG A 4 -34.34 26.44 63.86
CA ARG A 4 -34.72 26.19 62.46
C ARG A 4 -33.53 26.74 61.67
N ASP A 5 -32.63 26.00 61.04
CA ASP A 5 -32.79 24.77 60.28
C ASP A 5 -31.42 24.07 60.13
N CYS A 6 -31.09 23.13 61.03
CA CYS A 6 -29.89 22.28 60.87
C CYS A 6 -29.99 21.33 59.66
N LYS A 7 -31.20 21.07 59.16
CA LYS A 7 -31.43 20.22 57.98
C LYS A 7 -30.98 20.89 56.68
N LEU A 8 -31.04 22.22 56.59
CA LEU A 8 -30.63 22.96 55.39
C LEU A 8 -29.11 22.96 55.21
N LEU A 9 -28.36 23.12 56.32
CA LEU A 9 -26.90 23.02 56.33
C LEU A 9 -26.40 21.62 55.96
N ALA A 10 -27.09 20.56 56.40
CA ALA A 10 -26.75 19.18 56.04
C ALA A 10 -26.96 18.89 54.53
N ILE A 11 -28.00 19.45 53.92
CA ILE A 11 -28.28 19.29 52.48
C ILE A 11 -27.27 20.06 51.62
N ILE A 12 -26.86 21.25 52.06
CA ILE A 12 -25.85 22.05 51.34
C ILE A 12 -24.48 21.35 51.40
N LEU A 13 -24.10 20.76 52.55
CA LEU A 13 -22.86 20.01 52.71
C LEU A 13 -22.82 18.73 51.86
N THR A 14 -23.92 17.99 51.73
CA THR A 14 -23.96 16.80 50.86
C THR A 14 -23.96 17.17 49.38
N PHE A 15 -24.59 18.29 49.00
CA PHE A 15 -24.56 18.76 47.62
C PHE A 15 -23.16 19.21 47.19
N ILE A 16 -22.45 19.97 48.03
CA ILE A 16 -21.05 20.37 47.78
C ILE A 16 -20.12 19.14 47.72
N CYS A 17 -20.32 18.15 48.60
CA CYS A 17 -19.52 16.92 48.59
C CYS A 17 -19.75 16.08 47.30
N THR A 18 -20.97 16.08 46.78
CA THR A 18 -21.31 15.40 45.51
C THR A 18 -20.73 16.12 44.29
N GLN A 19 -20.69 17.46 44.32
CA GLN A 19 -20.16 18.28 43.23
C GLN A 19 -18.62 18.27 43.16
N ILE A 20 -17.94 18.08 44.29
CA ILE A 20 -16.48 17.88 44.32
C ILE A 20 -16.11 16.49 43.79
N ASN A 21 -16.94 15.46 44.06
CA ASN A 21 -16.67 14.09 43.64
C ASN A 21 -16.88 13.84 42.13
N SER A 22 -17.64 14.69 41.44
CA SER A 22 -17.82 14.59 39.98
C SER A 22 -16.68 15.23 39.16
N HIS A 23 -15.83 16.05 39.79
CA HIS A 23 -14.61 16.59 39.18
C HIS A 23 -13.38 15.69 39.37
N ALA A 24 -13.43 14.76 40.31
CA ALA A 24 -12.48 13.65 40.42
C ALA A 24 -12.85 12.55 39.41
N ARG A 25 -12.93 12.92 38.13
CA ARG A 25 -12.89 11.94 37.05
C ARG A 25 -11.51 11.29 37.16
N ALA A 26 -11.50 10.05 37.65
CA ALA A 26 -10.33 9.20 37.65
C ALA A 26 -9.63 9.40 36.30
N SER A 27 -8.43 9.96 36.34
CA SER A 27 -7.51 9.85 35.23
C SER A 27 -7.33 8.36 35.01
N GLU A 28 -8.04 7.80 34.04
CA GLU A 28 -7.70 6.50 33.49
C GLU A 28 -6.18 6.54 33.24
N PRO A 29 -5.42 5.55 33.73
CA PRO A 29 -3.99 5.53 33.45
C PRO A 29 -3.84 5.69 31.94
N PRO A 30 -2.93 6.57 31.47
CA PRO A 30 -2.71 6.73 30.04
C PRO A 30 -2.56 5.32 29.46
N PRO A 31 -3.21 5.00 28.33
CA PRO A 31 -3.09 3.69 27.71
C PRO A 31 -1.59 3.36 27.67
N PRO A 32 -1.20 2.11 28.00
CA PRO A 32 0.20 1.75 28.20
C PRO A 32 0.99 2.36 27.06
N THR A 33 1.83 3.35 27.38
CA THR A 33 2.57 4.10 26.39
C THR A 33 3.32 3.06 25.59
N LYS A 34 2.93 2.88 24.32
CA LYS A 34 3.66 2.03 23.39
C LYS A 34 5.12 2.38 23.61
N SER A 35 5.92 1.38 23.98
CA SER A 35 7.33 1.62 24.31
C SER A 35 7.95 2.48 23.20
N VAL A 36 8.91 3.34 23.51
CA VAL A 36 9.58 4.14 22.47
C VAL A 36 10.04 3.25 21.30
N ARG A 37 10.40 1.99 21.58
CA ARG A 37 10.66 0.96 20.58
C ARG A 37 9.46 0.60 19.69
N ALA A 38 8.27 0.48 20.24
CA ALA A 38 7.03 0.24 19.50
C ALA A 38 6.52 1.46 18.69
N LEU A 39 6.97 2.68 19.01
CA LEU A 39 6.77 3.86 18.15
C LEU A 39 7.82 3.96 17.03
N VAL A 40 9.05 3.49 17.29
CA VAL A 40 10.11 3.37 16.28
C VAL A 40 9.85 2.19 15.32
N ASP A 41 9.09 1.19 15.77
CA ASP A 41 8.68 0.02 14.98
C ASP A 41 7.33 0.20 14.27
N ASP A 42 6.80 1.43 14.18
CA ASP A 42 5.70 1.75 13.28
C ASP A 42 6.20 1.53 11.84
N SER A 43 6.04 0.30 11.36
CA SER A 43 6.40 -0.14 10.02
C SER A 43 5.84 0.82 8.97
N SER A 44 4.67 1.41 9.24
CA SER A 44 4.03 2.46 8.45
C SER A 44 4.92 3.68 8.22
N ASN A 45 5.55 4.24 9.25
CA ASN A 45 6.43 5.42 9.10
C ASN A 45 7.70 5.10 8.31
N VAL A 46 8.26 3.90 8.51
CA VAL A 46 9.46 3.45 7.81
C VAL A 46 9.17 3.14 6.34
N SER A 47 8.06 2.45 6.06
CA SER A 47 7.56 2.20 4.71
C SER A 47 7.29 3.50 3.96
N ASN A 48 6.66 4.48 4.62
CA ASN A 48 6.39 5.81 4.05
C ASN A 48 7.68 6.57 3.72
N HIS A 49 8.72 6.47 4.56
CA HIS A 49 10.01 7.07 4.26
C HIS A 49 10.65 6.46 3.01
N PHE A 50 10.65 5.12 2.89
CA PHE A 50 11.22 4.46 1.71
C PHE A 50 10.41 4.75 0.43
N GLY A 51 9.08 4.81 0.51
CA GLY A 51 8.22 5.18 -0.60
C GLY A 51 8.52 6.59 -1.14
N ALA A 52 8.59 7.59 -0.26
CA ALA A 52 8.94 8.96 -0.64
C ALA A 52 10.34 9.07 -1.26
N ALA A 53 11.32 8.33 -0.72
CA ALA A 53 12.67 8.30 -1.28
C ALA A 53 12.72 7.62 -2.67
N ALA A 54 11.92 6.56 -2.88
CA ALA A 54 11.80 5.90 -4.16
C ALA A 54 11.18 6.82 -5.22
N ASP A 55 10.08 7.52 -4.88
CA ASP A 55 9.46 8.50 -5.77
C ASP A 55 10.42 9.63 -6.16
N TYR A 56 11.17 10.17 -5.19
CA TYR A 56 12.19 11.18 -5.44
C TYR A 56 13.26 10.70 -6.43
N ASN A 57 13.81 9.50 -6.21
CA ASN A 57 14.81 8.91 -7.10
C ASN A 57 14.24 8.65 -8.50
N LEU A 58 12.98 8.20 -8.60
CA LEU A 58 12.29 8.06 -9.88
C LEU A 58 12.19 9.41 -10.59
N ARG A 59 11.73 10.46 -9.92
CA ARG A 59 11.62 11.80 -10.54
C ARG A 59 12.96 12.34 -11.04
N ASN A 60 14.05 12.03 -10.34
CA ASN A 60 15.40 12.44 -10.73
C ASN A 60 16.06 11.53 -11.78
N GLY A 61 15.39 10.48 -12.22
CA GLY A 61 15.95 9.52 -13.19
C GLY A 61 17.01 8.58 -12.60
N GLN A 62 17.14 8.51 -11.27
CA GLN A 62 18.07 7.63 -10.57
C GLN A 62 17.48 6.22 -10.44
N ILE A 63 17.35 5.51 -11.57
CA ILE A 63 16.60 4.25 -11.68
C ILE A 63 17.15 3.15 -10.76
N ASP A 64 18.47 2.97 -10.70
CA ASP A 64 19.06 1.91 -9.85
C ASP A 64 18.86 2.17 -8.36
N GLN A 65 18.92 3.43 -7.92
CA GLN A 65 18.64 3.81 -6.54
C GLN A 65 17.15 3.65 -6.21
N ALA A 66 16.25 3.97 -7.15
CA ALA A 66 14.83 3.72 -6.99
C ALA A 66 14.53 2.23 -6.83
N LEU A 67 15.16 1.36 -7.62
CA LEU A 67 15.04 -0.09 -7.49
C LEU A 67 15.50 -0.58 -6.12
N GLU A 68 16.68 -0.13 -5.67
CA GLU A 68 17.22 -0.55 -4.38
C GLU A 68 16.29 -0.12 -3.23
N THR A 69 15.90 1.15 -3.19
CA THR A 69 15.04 1.72 -2.15
C THR A 69 13.67 1.06 -2.12
N SER A 70 13.03 0.87 -3.28
CA SER A 70 11.74 0.17 -3.36
C SER A 70 11.85 -1.28 -2.89
N ARG A 71 12.96 -1.96 -3.19
CA ARG A 71 13.23 -3.30 -2.66
C ARG A 71 13.45 -3.30 -1.14
N LYS A 72 14.02 -2.24 -0.55
CA LYS A 72 14.10 -2.10 0.91
C LYS A 72 12.71 -1.94 1.52
N ALA A 73 11.85 -1.14 0.88
CA ALA A 73 10.46 -0.97 1.28
C ALA A 73 9.72 -2.32 1.28
N LEU A 74 9.78 -3.07 0.18
CA LEU A 74 9.14 -4.39 0.06
C LEU A 74 9.68 -5.43 1.05
N ARG A 75 10.95 -5.37 1.43
CA ARG A 75 11.50 -6.25 2.48
C ARG A 75 10.96 -5.93 3.86
N ARG A 76 10.64 -4.66 4.12
CA ARG A 76 10.10 -4.22 5.39
C ARG A 76 8.60 -4.50 5.48
N ASP A 77 7.90 -4.21 4.39
CA ASP A 77 6.47 -4.39 4.27
C ASP A 77 6.14 -4.97 2.89
N PRO A 78 5.99 -6.31 2.81
CA PRO A 78 5.65 -6.99 1.56
C PRO A 78 4.21 -6.76 1.10
N ASP A 79 3.32 -6.25 1.95
CA ASP A 79 1.93 -6.01 1.59
C ASP A 79 1.68 -4.53 1.18
N ASN A 80 2.72 -3.70 1.08
CA ASN A 80 2.60 -2.29 0.69
C ASN A 80 2.44 -2.12 -0.84
N ILE A 81 1.23 -1.73 -1.28
CA ILE A 81 0.90 -1.47 -2.70
C ILE A 81 1.81 -0.40 -3.32
N GLU A 82 2.09 0.70 -2.61
CA GLU A 82 2.91 1.80 -3.15
C GLU A 82 4.34 1.33 -3.44
N ALA A 83 4.90 0.49 -2.56
CA ALA A 83 6.22 -0.07 -2.75
C ALA A 83 6.28 -0.97 -3.99
N HIS A 84 5.24 -1.77 -4.25
CA HIS A 84 5.11 -2.55 -5.48
C HIS A 84 5.02 -1.65 -6.72
N VAL A 85 4.27 -0.55 -6.64
CA VAL A 85 4.14 0.43 -7.74
C VAL A 85 5.48 1.08 -8.06
N TYR A 86 6.19 1.60 -7.06
CA TYR A 86 7.50 2.22 -7.27
C TYR A 86 8.52 1.23 -7.83
N TYR A 87 8.51 -0.02 -7.35
CA TYR A 87 9.38 -1.08 -7.87
C TYR A 87 9.06 -1.41 -9.34
N ALA A 88 7.78 -1.59 -9.67
CA ALA A 88 7.32 -1.89 -11.03
C ALA A 88 7.67 -0.75 -12.02
N GLU A 89 7.48 0.51 -11.62
CA GLU A 89 7.87 1.68 -12.42
C GLU A 89 9.37 1.78 -12.64
N ALA A 90 10.17 1.50 -11.60
CA ALA A 90 11.61 1.53 -11.72
C ALA A 90 12.10 0.43 -12.70
N LEU A 91 11.47 -0.75 -12.65
CA LEU A 91 11.72 -1.84 -13.62
C LEU A 91 11.32 -1.45 -15.04
N GLU A 92 10.17 -0.77 -15.24
CA GLU A 92 9.76 -0.26 -16.56
C GLU A 92 10.80 0.68 -17.14
N ARG A 93 11.26 1.65 -16.36
CA ARG A 93 12.26 2.63 -16.83
C ARG A 93 13.59 1.94 -17.15
N LYS A 94 13.95 0.92 -16.36
CA LYS A 94 15.12 0.08 -16.66
C LYS A 94 14.94 -0.68 -17.97
N LEU A 95 13.79 -1.31 -18.20
CA LEU A 95 13.48 -1.99 -19.46
C LEU A 95 13.58 -1.06 -20.67
N VAL A 96 13.06 0.18 -20.56
CA VAL A 96 13.15 1.19 -21.64
C VAL A 96 14.59 1.64 -21.88
N SER A 97 15.42 1.70 -20.83
CA SER A 97 16.84 2.08 -20.96
C SER A 97 17.70 0.99 -21.62
N LEU A 98 17.26 -0.27 -21.59
CA LEU A 98 17.97 -1.39 -22.18
C LEU A 98 17.73 -1.46 -23.69
N LYS A 99 18.79 -1.72 -24.46
CA LYS A 99 18.71 -1.92 -25.92
C LYS A 99 18.09 -3.27 -26.28
N GLU A 100 18.28 -4.27 -25.41
CA GLU A 100 17.71 -5.61 -25.53
C GLU A 100 16.90 -5.89 -24.28
N ALA A 101 15.62 -6.22 -24.46
CA ALA A 101 14.74 -6.51 -23.34
C ALA A 101 15.08 -7.90 -22.77
N ASP A 102 15.67 -7.91 -21.58
CA ASP A 102 15.88 -9.13 -20.81
C ASP A 102 14.51 -9.77 -20.47
N PRO A 103 14.22 -10.99 -20.94
CA PRO A 103 12.97 -11.68 -20.65
C PRO A 103 12.69 -11.86 -19.16
N ASP A 104 13.73 -12.03 -18.34
CA ASP A 104 13.59 -12.23 -16.91
C ASP A 104 13.20 -10.92 -16.20
N LEU A 105 13.82 -9.81 -16.59
CA LEU A 105 13.46 -8.48 -16.09
C LEU A 105 12.03 -8.09 -16.51
N MET A 106 11.64 -8.42 -17.75
CA MET A 106 10.28 -8.20 -18.24
C MET A 106 9.27 -9.04 -17.46
N LYS A 107 9.61 -10.30 -17.16
CA LYS A 107 8.78 -11.18 -16.34
C LYS A 107 8.58 -10.60 -14.93
N GLU A 108 9.66 -10.13 -14.29
CA GLU A 108 9.62 -9.51 -12.97
C GLU A 108 8.73 -8.25 -12.98
N CYS A 109 8.93 -7.35 -13.94
CA CYS A 109 8.11 -6.14 -14.08
C CYS A 109 6.62 -6.46 -14.24
N ILE A 110 6.28 -7.43 -15.08
CA ILE A 110 4.88 -7.84 -15.28
C ILE A 110 4.31 -8.48 -14.03
N SER A 111 5.07 -9.30 -13.28
CA SER A 111 4.57 -9.88 -12.04
C SER A 111 4.23 -8.81 -11.00
N GLU A 112 5.06 -7.79 -10.84
CA GLU A 112 4.80 -6.70 -9.89
C GLU A 112 3.52 -5.93 -10.27
N TRP A 113 3.35 -5.61 -11.56
CA TRP A 113 2.11 -4.97 -12.01
C TRP A 113 0.87 -5.85 -11.88
N LEU A 114 1.01 -7.18 -11.95
CA LEU A 114 -0.11 -8.09 -11.71
C LEU A 114 -0.53 -8.12 -10.25
N VAL A 115 0.44 -8.05 -9.32
CA VAL A 115 0.19 -7.93 -7.88
C VAL A 115 -0.63 -6.66 -7.60
N VAL A 116 -0.22 -5.52 -8.18
CA VAL A 116 -0.95 -4.25 -8.08
C VAL A 116 -2.32 -4.31 -8.75
N TYR A 117 -2.41 -4.87 -9.97
CA TYR A 117 -3.66 -4.93 -10.73
C TYR A 117 -4.76 -5.74 -10.05
N ARG A 118 -4.39 -6.81 -9.34
CA ARG A 118 -5.32 -7.69 -8.64
C ARG A 118 -5.48 -7.34 -7.18
N SER A 119 -4.89 -6.24 -6.71
CA SER A 119 -4.87 -5.88 -5.29
C SER A 119 -4.50 -7.11 -4.42
N GLU A 120 -3.48 -7.88 -4.83
CA GLU A 120 -3.02 -9.07 -4.08
C GLU A 120 -2.37 -8.70 -2.73
N VAL A 121 -2.10 -7.41 -2.56
CA VAL A 121 -1.46 -6.76 -1.42
C VAL A 121 -2.28 -5.53 -1.02
N GLY A 122 -2.10 -5.07 0.22
CA GLY A 122 -2.81 -3.92 0.79
C GLY A 122 -4.16 -4.25 1.44
N GLU A 123 -4.88 -3.21 1.84
CA GLU A 123 -6.12 -3.31 2.62
C GLU A 123 -7.29 -3.91 1.82
N GLU A 124 -7.23 -3.86 0.48
CA GLU A 124 -8.26 -4.40 -0.41
C GLU A 124 -8.10 -5.89 -0.74
N LYS A 125 -7.09 -6.55 -0.17
CA LYS A 125 -6.78 -7.95 -0.43
C LYS A 125 -7.99 -8.85 -0.13
N GLY A 126 -8.54 -9.46 -1.18
CA GLY A 126 -9.67 -10.39 -1.09
C GLY A 126 -11.06 -9.74 -1.18
N LEU A 127 -11.17 -8.43 -1.35
CA LEU A 127 -12.46 -7.74 -1.56
C LEU A 127 -13.03 -7.94 -2.98
N GLY A 128 -12.21 -8.39 -3.94
CA GLY A 128 -12.59 -8.56 -5.35
C GLY A 128 -12.63 -10.01 -5.84
N PHE A 129 -13.45 -10.29 -6.85
CA PHE A 129 -13.44 -11.59 -7.54
C PHE A 129 -12.15 -11.70 -8.37
N HIS A 130 -11.25 -12.62 -7.99
CA HIS A 130 -9.89 -12.71 -8.57
C HIS A 130 -9.07 -11.42 -8.42
N GLY A 131 -9.34 -10.64 -7.36
CA GLY A 131 -8.66 -9.37 -7.11
C GLY A 131 -9.22 -8.17 -7.86
N ILE A 132 -10.27 -8.37 -8.66
CA ILE A 132 -10.97 -7.30 -9.37
C ILE A 132 -12.25 -6.99 -8.60
N SER A 133 -12.28 -5.85 -7.91
CA SER A 133 -13.47 -5.41 -7.18
C SER A 133 -14.61 -5.06 -8.16
N VAL A 134 -15.77 -5.70 -7.98
CA VAL A 134 -16.99 -5.42 -8.78
C VAL A 134 -17.50 -3.99 -8.52
N MET A 135 -17.24 -3.47 -7.32
CA MET A 135 -17.51 -2.09 -6.92
C MET A 135 -16.29 -1.18 -7.04
N GLY A 136 -15.25 -1.58 -7.80
CA GLY A 136 -13.98 -0.86 -7.91
C GLY A 136 -14.14 0.65 -8.19
N HIS A 137 -15.16 1.04 -8.98
CA HIS A 137 -15.44 2.43 -9.34
C HIS A 137 -15.81 3.39 -8.21
N LEU A 138 -15.88 2.92 -6.96
CA LEU A 138 -16.33 3.70 -5.80
C LEU A 138 -15.22 4.03 -4.77
N PHE A 139 -13.99 3.52 -4.92
CA PHE A 139 -12.90 3.69 -3.94
C PHE A 139 -11.61 4.27 -4.54
N GLU A 140 -10.80 4.96 -3.73
CA GLU A 140 -9.60 5.73 -4.15
C GLU A 140 -8.45 4.86 -4.69
N ASP A 141 -8.35 3.59 -4.25
CA ASP A 141 -7.32 2.64 -4.68
C ASP A 141 -7.53 2.09 -6.11
N GLU A 142 -8.67 2.40 -6.74
CA GLU A 142 -8.92 2.10 -8.14
C GLU A 142 -7.91 2.80 -9.08
N GLY A 143 -7.29 3.89 -8.63
CA GLY A 143 -6.21 4.56 -9.33
C GLY A 143 -5.06 3.62 -9.65
N TYR A 144 -4.67 2.74 -8.72
CA TYR A 144 -3.57 1.81 -8.91
C TYR A 144 -3.93 0.66 -9.84
N ALA A 145 -5.13 0.08 -9.72
CA ALA A 145 -5.58 -1.00 -10.61
C ALA A 145 -5.77 -0.52 -12.06
N ILE A 146 -6.37 0.67 -12.26
CA ILE A 146 -6.51 1.29 -13.58
C ILE A 146 -5.12 1.59 -14.17
N ARG A 147 -4.23 2.17 -13.37
CA ARG A 147 -2.85 2.45 -13.77
C ARG A 147 -2.10 1.18 -14.14
N ALA A 148 -2.15 0.15 -13.31
CA ALA A 148 -1.53 -1.15 -13.56
C ALA A 148 -2.07 -1.78 -14.86
N ARG A 149 -3.37 -1.71 -15.10
CA ARG A 149 -3.98 -2.18 -16.35
C ARG A 149 -3.43 -1.46 -17.58
N GLN A 150 -3.32 -0.13 -17.51
CA GLN A 150 -2.75 0.68 -18.60
C GLN A 150 -1.29 0.30 -18.87
N ARG A 151 -0.51 0.12 -17.80
CA ARG A 151 0.90 -0.25 -17.83
C ARG A 151 1.12 -1.65 -18.40
N LEU A 152 0.36 -2.64 -17.94
CA LEU A 152 0.35 -4.00 -18.49
C LEU A 152 0.00 -3.99 -19.99
N LYS A 153 -0.96 -3.18 -20.41
CA LYS A 153 -1.28 -3.02 -21.83
C LYS A 153 -0.14 -2.39 -22.62
N ALA A 154 0.60 -1.44 -22.03
CA ALA A 154 1.74 -0.80 -22.67
C ALA A 154 2.94 -1.76 -22.82
N ILE A 155 3.27 -2.53 -21.78
CA ILE A 155 4.40 -3.47 -21.79
C ILE A 155 4.08 -4.72 -22.62
N ALA A 156 2.94 -5.36 -22.35
CA ALA A 156 2.59 -6.67 -22.90
C ALA A 156 1.66 -6.61 -24.12
N GLY A 157 1.19 -5.42 -24.51
CA GLY A 157 0.24 -5.21 -25.60
C GLY A 157 -1.21 -5.57 -25.26
N ARG A 158 -1.49 -6.21 -24.11
CA ARG A 158 -2.84 -6.58 -23.69
C ARG A 158 -3.02 -6.54 -22.17
N ALA A 159 -4.25 -6.30 -21.73
CA ALA A 159 -4.62 -6.45 -20.32
C ALA A 159 -4.94 -7.94 -19.98
N PRO A 160 -4.73 -8.37 -18.72
CA PRO A 160 -5.16 -9.68 -18.25
C PRO A 160 -6.68 -9.82 -18.29
N HIS A 161 -7.17 -11.02 -18.60
CA HIS A 161 -8.60 -11.33 -18.48
C HIS A 161 -8.98 -11.63 -17.03
N PRO A 162 -10.22 -11.34 -16.60
CA PRO A 162 -10.67 -11.64 -15.23
C PRO A 162 -10.54 -13.11 -14.84
N TRP A 163 -10.76 -14.03 -15.78
CA TRP A 163 -10.70 -15.48 -15.60
C TRP A 163 -9.35 -16.13 -15.97
N GLU A 164 -8.30 -15.32 -16.19
CA GLU A 164 -6.95 -15.81 -16.49
C GLU A 164 -6.08 -15.75 -15.22
N THR A 165 -5.22 -16.75 -14.98
CA THR A 165 -4.28 -16.74 -13.84
C THR A 165 -2.98 -16.00 -14.20
N ASN A 166 -2.25 -15.47 -13.21
CA ASN A 166 -0.98 -14.75 -13.44
C ASN A 166 0.03 -15.60 -14.21
N ALA A 167 0.18 -16.88 -13.84
CA ALA A 167 1.08 -17.81 -14.52
C ALA A 167 0.69 -18.03 -16.00
N ARG A 168 -0.61 -18.15 -16.29
CA ARG A 168 -1.12 -18.32 -17.66
C ARG A 168 -0.90 -17.04 -18.48
N TYR A 169 -1.14 -15.88 -17.88
CA TYR A 169 -0.90 -14.58 -18.51
C TYR A 169 0.59 -14.40 -18.85
N LEU A 170 1.49 -14.59 -17.89
CA LEU A 170 2.94 -14.48 -18.08
C LEU A 170 3.46 -15.42 -19.18
N LYS A 171 3.05 -16.70 -19.16
CA LYS A 171 3.43 -17.67 -20.19
C LYS A 171 3.00 -17.21 -21.59
N ASN A 172 1.80 -16.65 -21.71
CA ASN A 172 1.29 -16.15 -22.99
C ASN A 172 2.06 -14.91 -23.47
N VAL A 173 2.35 -13.97 -22.59
CA VAL A 173 3.08 -12.73 -22.93
C VAL A 173 4.52 -13.04 -23.34
N LEU A 174 5.26 -13.82 -22.53
CA LEU A 174 6.66 -14.14 -22.81
C LEU A 174 6.82 -15.01 -24.07
N ARG A 175 5.88 -15.92 -24.32
CA ARG A 175 5.83 -16.69 -25.57
C ARG A 175 5.69 -15.77 -26.78
N ASN A 176 4.79 -14.80 -26.71
CA ASN A 176 4.54 -13.87 -27.81
C ASN A 176 5.74 -12.92 -28.03
N ALA A 177 6.41 -12.47 -26.97
CA ALA A 177 7.63 -11.67 -27.04
C ALA A 177 8.78 -12.43 -27.75
N SER A 178 8.98 -13.71 -27.39
CA SER A 178 9.97 -14.58 -28.04
C SER A 178 9.69 -14.78 -29.54
N VAL A 179 8.41 -14.95 -29.91
CA VAL A 179 8.01 -15.12 -31.32
C VAL A 179 8.21 -13.82 -32.11
N SER A 180 7.95 -12.65 -31.52
CA SER A 180 8.15 -11.35 -32.18
C SER A 180 9.63 -11.10 -32.54
N GLY A 181 10.56 -11.50 -31.66
CA GLY A 181 12.00 -11.42 -31.95
C GLY A 181 12.48 -12.38 -33.06
N LYS A 182 11.75 -13.47 -33.33
CA LYS A 182 12.15 -14.50 -34.30
C LYS A 182 11.74 -14.18 -35.75
N ILE A 183 10.82 -13.23 -35.97
CA ILE A 183 10.24 -12.95 -37.29
C ILE A 183 11.14 -12.04 -38.16
N ILE A 184 12.17 -11.39 -37.60
CA ILE A 184 13.10 -10.53 -38.38
C ILE A 184 14.15 -11.35 -39.18
N GLY A 185 14.15 -12.68 -39.06
CA GLY A 185 15.06 -13.57 -39.78
C GLY A 185 14.38 -14.44 -40.83
N ARG A 186 13.79 -13.86 -41.89
CA ARG A 186 13.47 -14.64 -43.11
C ARG A 186 13.59 -13.79 -44.37
N LYS A 187 14.77 -13.97 -45.01
CA LYS A 187 15.19 -13.75 -46.41
C LYS A 187 14.75 -12.46 -47.11
#